data_AF-E2ZBG5-F1
#
_entry.id   AF-E2ZBG5-F1
#
_cell.length_a   1.000
_cell.length_b   1.000
_cell.length_c   1.000
_cell.angle_alpha   90.00
_cell.angle_beta   90.00
_cell.angle_gamma   90.00
#
_symmetry.space_group_name_H-M   'P 1'
#
loop_
_entity.id
_entity.type
_entity.pdbx_description
1 polymer ?
#
loop_
_entity_poly.entity_id
_entity_poly.type
_entity_poly.pdbx_seq_one_letter_code
_entity_poly.pdbx_strand_id
1 'polypeptide(L)'
;AVAELMGGTNDEVLQAFALAMKNILGLACDPVAGLVEVPCVKRNGVFAVIALTAAEMALAGVRSVIPPDEVIAAMDEIGRLLPVSLKETADGGLAKTETGKAIAERLSAEVEKSK
;
A
#
# COMPACT_ATOMS: atom_id res chain seq x y z
N ALA A 1 -2.36 -14.76 -8.01
CA ALA A 1 -2.49 -14.09 -9.33
C ALA A 1 -1.21 -14.21 -10.13
N VAL A 2 -0.23 -13.28 -10.05
CA VAL A 2 0.94 -13.31 -10.95
C VAL A 2 1.75 -14.61 -10.85
N ALA A 3 2.15 -15.02 -9.63
CA ALA A 3 2.90 -16.26 -9.43
C ALA A 3 2.17 -17.51 -9.97
N GLU A 4 0.86 -17.60 -9.77
CA GLU A 4 0.01 -18.68 -10.30
C GLU A 4 -0.05 -18.66 -11.83
N LEU A 5 -0.27 -17.49 -12.43
CA LEU A 5 -0.30 -17.32 -13.90
C LEU A 5 1.05 -17.66 -14.55
N MET A 6 2.14 -17.53 -13.80
CA MET A 6 3.48 -17.93 -14.22
C MET A 6 3.77 -19.42 -14.00
N GLY A 7 2.80 -20.20 -13.52
CA GLY A 7 2.94 -21.64 -13.28
C GLY A 7 3.54 -22.01 -11.92
N GLY A 8 3.58 -21.06 -10.98
CA GLY A 8 4.06 -21.30 -9.62
C GLY A 8 3.18 -22.26 -8.83
N THR A 9 3.81 -23.10 -8.02
CA THR A 9 3.17 -24.00 -7.06
C THR A 9 2.48 -23.23 -5.92
N ASN A 10 1.62 -23.91 -5.14
CA ASN A 10 0.99 -23.31 -3.97
C ASN A 10 2.01 -22.74 -2.97
N ASP A 11 3.14 -23.43 -2.76
CA ASP A 11 4.22 -22.92 -1.91
C ASP A 11 4.79 -21.62 -2.51
N GLU A 12 5.17 -21.60 -3.79
CA GLU A 12 5.71 -20.40 -4.44
C GLU A 12 4.73 -19.22 -4.42
N VAL A 13 3.43 -19.45 -4.53
CA VAL A 13 2.40 -18.41 -4.37
C VAL A 13 2.43 -17.81 -2.96
N LEU A 14 2.55 -18.65 -1.93
CA LEU A 14 2.66 -18.20 -0.54
C LEU A 14 3.97 -17.47 -0.27
N GLN A 15 5.08 -17.93 -0.86
CA GLN A 15 6.37 -17.27 -0.77
C GLN A 15 6.34 -15.89 -1.45
N ALA A 16 5.75 -15.79 -2.65
CA ALA A 16 5.56 -14.54 -3.36
C ALA A 16 4.69 -13.56 -2.54
N PHE A 17 3.61 -14.05 -1.92
CA PHE A 17 2.79 -13.24 -1.01
C PHE A 17 3.63 -12.69 0.15
N ALA A 18 4.37 -13.54 0.85
CA ALA A 18 5.16 -13.12 2.01
C ALA A 18 6.24 -12.11 1.61
N LEU A 19 6.92 -12.33 0.47
CA LEU A 19 7.92 -11.40 -0.07
C LEU A 19 7.30 -10.05 -0.44
N ALA A 20 6.15 -10.04 -1.12
CA ALA A 20 5.47 -8.80 -1.50
C ALA A 20 4.97 -8.02 -0.28
N MET A 21 4.26 -8.68 0.63
CA MET A 21 3.61 -8.02 1.76
C MET A 21 4.59 -7.37 2.73
N LYS A 22 5.73 -8.01 3.00
CA LYS A 22 6.78 -7.43 3.87
C LYS A 22 7.29 -6.08 3.39
N ASN A 23 7.25 -5.80 2.08
CA ASN A 23 7.69 -4.53 1.52
C ASN A 23 6.70 -3.38 1.72
N ILE A 24 5.48 -3.66 2.19
CA ILE A 24 4.41 -2.68 2.34
C ILE A 24 3.77 -2.68 3.74
N LEU A 25 4.34 -3.40 4.71
CA LEU A 25 3.87 -3.41 6.09
C LEU A 25 3.93 -2.00 6.70
N GLY A 26 2.86 -1.62 7.38
CA GLY A 26 2.78 -0.34 8.09
C GLY A 26 2.68 0.89 7.19
N LEU A 27 2.34 0.72 5.92
CA LEU A 27 2.18 1.85 5.01
C LEU A 27 1.06 2.78 5.47
N ALA A 28 1.41 4.00 5.86
CA ALA A 28 0.45 5.04 6.21
C ALA A 28 -0.46 5.38 5.01
N CYS A 29 -1.75 5.64 5.26
CA CYS A 29 -2.72 5.99 4.23
C CYS A 29 -3.26 7.38 4.49
N ASP A 30 -2.55 8.42 4.06
CA ASP A 30 -3.00 9.79 4.24
C ASP A 30 -2.99 10.52 2.90
N PRO A 31 -4.10 10.44 2.13
CA PRO A 31 -4.17 11.00 0.79
C PRO A 31 -4.34 12.52 0.79
N VAL A 32 -3.71 13.18 -0.20
CA VAL A 32 -3.84 14.63 -0.40
C VAL A 32 -5.31 15.00 -0.61
N ALA A 33 -5.77 16.02 0.14
CA ALA A 33 -7.15 16.50 0.15
C ALA A 33 -8.21 15.43 0.46
N GLY A 34 -7.82 14.29 1.07
CA GLY A 34 -8.74 13.19 1.34
C GLY A 34 -9.19 12.42 0.08
N LEU A 35 -8.50 12.62 -1.05
CA LEU A 35 -8.91 12.07 -2.35
C LEU A 35 -8.09 10.82 -2.74
N VAL A 36 -8.72 9.86 -3.41
CA VAL A 36 -8.08 8.62 -3.87
C VAL A 36 -7.24 8.84 -5.15
N GLU A 37 -6.34 9.82 -5.12
CA GLU A 37 -5.52 10.21 -6.27
C GLU A 37 -4.03 10.24 -5.93
N VAL A 38 -3.65 11.07 -4.94
CA VAL A 38 -2.27 11.24 -4.51
C VAL A 38 -2.14 10.73 -3.08
N PRO A 39 -1.35 9.67 -2.81
CA PRO A 39 -0.49 8.91 -3.73
C PRO A 39 -1.17 7.66 -4.34
N CYS A 40 -2.46 7.45 -4.11
CA CYS A 40 -3.16 6.18 -4.36
C CYS A 40 -2.97 5.61 -5.78
N VAL A 41 -3.03 6.45 -6.81
CA VAL A 41 -2.84 6.01 -8.21
C VAL A 41 -1.42 5.49 -8.44
N LYS A 42 -0.42 6.17 -7.88
CA LYS A 42 0.99 5.78 -8.03
C LYS A 42 1.30 4.52 -7.23
N ARG A 43 0.70 4.37 -6.05
CA ARG A 43 0.81 3.16 -5.22
C ARG A 43 0.35 1.92 -5.97
N ASN A 44 -0.75 1.99 -6.72
CA ASN A 44 -1.20 0.86 -7.54
C ASN A 44 -0.13 0.40 -8.55
N GLY A 45 0.49 1.34 -9.26
CA GLY A 45 1.58 1.01 -10.19
C GLY A 45 2.79 0.39 -9.49
N VAL A 46 3.21 0.96 -8.35
CA VAL A 46 4.33 0.42 -7.57
C VAL A 46 4.02 -0.98 -7.01
N PHE A 47 2.81 -1.21 -6.51
CA PHE A 47 2.41 -2.51 -5.95
C PHE A 47 2.30 -3.59 -7.03
N ALA A 48 1.88 -3.24 -8.24
CA ALA A 48 1.91 -4.16 -9.37
C ALA A 48 3.34 -4.65 -9.65
N VAL A 49 4.33 -3.73 -9.63
CA VAL A 49 5.74 -4.08 -9.79
C VAL A 49 6.25 -4.93 -8.64
N ILE A 50 5.92 -4.58 -7.38
CA ILE A 50 6.29 -5.39 -6.21
C ILE A 50 5.74 -6.82 -6.34
N ALA A 51 4.48 -6.98 -6.77
CA ALA A 51 3.86 -8.29 -6.95
C ALA A 51 4.55 -9.12 -8.04
N LEU A 52 4.91 -8.50 -9.17
CA LEU A 52 5.68 -9.13 -10.25
C LEU A 52 7.06 -9.58 -9.77
N THR A 53 7.82 -8.68 -9.16
CA THR A 53 9.15 -8.98 -8.65
C THR A 53 9.11 -10.08 -7.59
N ALA A 54 8.15 -10.03 -6.66
CA ALA A 54 8.02 -11.06 -5.64
C ALA A 54 7.65 -12.44 -6.22
N ALA A 55 6.83 -12.48 -7.28
CA ALA A 55 6.53 -13.72 -8.00
C ALA A 55 7.78 -14.28 -8.67
N GLU A 56 8.52 -13.46 -9.42
CA GLU A 56 9.78 -13.87 -10.08
C GLU A 56 10.79 -14.41 -9.07
N MET A 57 10.96 -13.72 -7.93
CA MET A 57 11.82 -14.17 -6.84
C MET A 57 11.39 -15.54 -6.30
N ALA A 58 10.09 -15.73 -6.04
CA ALA A 58 9.57 -16.98 -5.50
C ALA A 58 9.77 -18.16 -6.46
N LEU A 59 9.50 -17.96 -7.76
CA LEU A 59 9.72 -18.97 -8.80
C LEU A 59 11.22 -19.24 -9.04
N ALA A 60 12.10 -18.27 -8.77
CA ALA A 60 13.55 -18.46 -8.77
C ALA A 60 14.09 -19.19 -7.53
N GLY A 61 13.20 -19.63 -6.63
CA GLY A 61 13.56 -20.35 -5.40
C GLY A 61 13.91 -19.47 -4.22
N VAL A 62 13.72 -18.15 -4.31
CA VAL A 62 13.85 -17.26 -3.14
C VAL A 62 12.69 -17.51 -2.19
N ARG A 63 13.00 -17.80 -0.93
CA ARG A 63 12.01 -18.09 0.10
C ARG A 63 11.98 -16.97 1.14
N SER A 64 10.78 -16.69 1.65
CA SER A 64 10.61 -15.83 2.80
C SER A 64 11.14 -16.52 4.05
N VAL A 65 12.01 -15.84 4.79
CA VAL A 65 12.50 -16.33 6.10
C VAL A 65 11.36 -16.38 7.13
N ILE A 66 10.44 -15.42 7.08
CA ILE A 66 9.26 -15.36 7.95
C ILE A 66 8.09 -16.06 7.25
N PRO A 67 7.42 -17.04 7.88
CA PRO A 67 6.28 -17.72 7.30
C PRO A 67 5.14 -16.76 6.89
N PRO A 68 4.36 -17.07 5.84
CA PRO A 68 3.23 -16.26 5.39
C PRO A 68 2.23 -15.90 6.49
N ASP A 69 1.90 -16.86 7.36
CA ASP A 69 0.94 -16.65 8.46
C ASP A 69 1.45 -15.64 9.49
N GLU A 70 2.76 -15.67 9.79
CA GLU A 70 3.39 -14.69 10.67
C GLU A 70 3.44 -13.30 10.03
N VAL A 71 3.60 -13.21 8.70
CA VAL A 71 3.50 -11.92 7.98
C VAL A 71 2.09 -11.35 8.09
N ILE A 72 1.05 -12.20 8.03
CA ILE A 72 -0.35 -11.78 8.23
C ILE A 72 -0.57 -11.30 9.66
N ALA A 73 -0.08 -12.04 10.66
CA ALA A 73 -0.19 -11.66 12.07
C ALA A 73 0.50 -10.31 12.34
N ALA A 74 1.71 -10.13 11.81
CA ALA A 74 2.44 -8.86 11.91
C ALA A 74 1.69 -7.71 11.23
N MET A 75 1.04 -7.96 10.09
CA MET A 75 0.22 -6.96 9.41
C MET A 75 -0.97 -6.50 10.28
N ASP A 76 -1.69 -7.42 10.92
CA ASP A 76 -2.81 -7.08 11.83
C ASP A 76 -2.30 -6.27 13.04
N GLU A 77 -1.22 -6.72 13.67
CA GLU A 77 -0.62 -6.04 14.82
C GLU A 77 -0.21 -4.60 14.47
N ILE A 78 0.55 -4.42 13.38
CA ILE A 78 0.99 -3.09 12.92
C ILE A 78 -0.23 -2.21 12.59
N GLY A 79 -1.26 -2.76 11.95
CA GLY A 79 -2.51 -2.05 11.64
C GLY A 79 -3.24 -1.53 12.89
N ARG A 80 -3.21 -2.28 13.99
CA ARG A 80 -3.78 -1.86 15.28
C ARG A 80 -2.94 -0.80 15.97
N LEU A 81 -1.61 -0.90 15.87
CA LEU A 81 -0.67 0.06 16.45
C LEU A 81 -0.60 1.40 15.69
N LEU A 82 -0.97 1.41 14.40
CA LEU A 82 -0.98 2.63 13.59
C LEU A 82 -1.88 3.71 14.21
N PRO A 83 -1.33 4.91 14.50
CA PRO A 83 -2.11 6.05 14.95
C PRO A 83 -3.25 6.38 13.99
N VAL A 84 -4.39 6.81 14.55
CA VAL A 84 -5.57 7.19 13.74
C VAL A 84 -5.25 8.29 12.72
N SER A 85 -4.33 9.20 13.02
CA SER A 85 -3.88 10.26 12.12
C SER A 85 -3.01 9.80 10.95
N LEU A 86 -2.51 8.56 10.96
CA LEU A 86 -1.73 7.97 9.85
C LEU A 86 -2.55 6.94 9.05
N LYS A 87 -3.82 6.77 9.43
CA LYS A 87 -4.83 6.04 8.67
C LYS A 87 -5.53 7.04 7.73
N GLU A 88 -6.56 6.57 7.03
CA GLU A 88 -7.29 7.28 5.97
C GLU A 88 -8.21 8.39 6.51
N THR A 89 -7.66 9.27 7.35
CA THR A 89 -8.35 10.39 8.01
C THR A 89 -7.98 11.75 7.43
N ALA A 90 -6.89 11.82 6.64
CA ALA A 90 -6.31 13.08 6.15
C ALA A 90 -5.83 14.04 7.25
N ASP A 91 -5.58 13.52 8.45
CA ASP A 91 -5.19 14.27 9.64
C ASP A 91 -3.67 14.35 9.87
N GLY A 92 -2.86 13.71 9.02
CA GLY A 92 -1.40 13.64 9.10
C GLY A 92 -0.70 13.60 7.73
N GLY A 93 0.38 12.82 7.63
CA GLY A 93 1.04 12.43 6.38
C GLY A 93 1.09 13.49 5.26
N LEU A 94 0.64 13.11 4.06
CA LEU A 94 0.70 13.98 2.88
C LEU A 94 -0.40 15.06 2.88
N ALA A 95 -1.58 14.80 3.45
CA ALA A 95 -2.64 15.81 3.51
C ALA A 95 -2.24 17.05 4.30
N LYS A 96 -1.41 16.88 5.35
CA LYS A 96 -0.97 18.00 6.20
C LYS A 96 0.29 18.70 5.72
N THR A 97 0.86 18.31 4.57
CA THR A 97 1.92 19.09 3.93
C THR A 97 1.39 20.43 3.43
N GLU A 98 2.25 21.45 3.33
CA GLU A 98 1.83 22.79 2.86
C GLU A 98 1.18 22.74 1.47
N THR A 99 1.77 21.96 0.55
CA THR A 99 1.18 21.73 -0.77
C THR A 99 -0.15 20.97 -0.69
N GLY A 100 -0.26 19.99 0.20
CA GLY A 100 -1.49 19.22 0.39
C GLY A 100 -2.66 20.08 0.88
N LYS A 101 -2.41 20.96 1.85
CA LYS A 101 -3.38 21.95 2.35
C LYS A 101 -3.80 22.92 1.25
N ALA A 102 -2.84 23.50 0.52
CA ALA A 102 -3.12 24.44 -0.56
C ALA A 102 -3.99 23.82 -1.67
N ILE A 103 -3.75 22.54 -2.01
CA ILE A 103 -4.60 21.81 -2.96
C ILE A 103 -6.02 21.63 -2.42
N ALA A 104 -6.16 21.24 -1.15
CA ALA A 104 -7.47 21.04 -0.52
C ALA A 104 -8.30 22.34 -0.48
N GLU A 105 -7.67 23.46 -0.13
CA GLU A 105 -8.30 24.79 -0.13
C GLU A 105 -8.76 25.21 -1.53
N ARG A 106 -7.90 25.04 -2.55
CA ARG A 106 -8.23 25.35 -3.94
C ARG A 106 -9.45 24.56 -4.42
N LEU A 107 -9.45 23.25 -4.18
CA LEU A 107 -10.56 22.37 -4.59
C LEU A 107 -11.86 22.75 -3.88
N SER A 108 -11.80 23.09 -2.58
CA SER A 108 -12.96 23.54 -1.83
C SER A 108 -13.55 24.83 -2.43
N ALA A 109 -12.70 25.80 -2.78
CA ALA A 109 -13.13 27.04 -3.41
C ALA A 109 -13.71 26.84 -4.83
N GLU A 110 -13.22 25.87 -5.60
CA GLU A 110 -13.79 25.50 -6.91
C GLU A 110 -15.18 24.87 -6.79
N VAL A 111 -15.38 24.03 -5.77
CA VAL A 111 -16.69 23.42 -5.46
C VAL A 111 -17.71 24.49 -5.06
N GLU A 112 -17.31 25.47 -4.25
CA GLU A 112 -18.20 26.58 -3.86
C GLU A 112 -18.61 27.45 -5.04
N LYS A 113 -17.68 27.75 -5.97
CA LYS A 113 -17.99 28.51 -7.20
C LYS A 113 -18.93 27.78 -8.16
N SER A 114 -19.00 26.45 -8.05
CA SER A 114 -19.82 25.60 -8.93
C SER A 114 -21.22 25.34 -8.37
N LYS A 115 -21.53 25.86 -7.18
CA LYS A 115 -22.88 25.86 -6.58
C LYS A 115 -23.63 27.14 -6.94
#